data_AF-A0A2I1HFF2-F1
#
_entry.id   AF-A0A2I1HFF2-F1
#
_cell.length_a   1.000
_cell.length_b   1.000
_cell.length_c   1.000
_cell.angle_alpha   90.00
_cell.angle_beta   90.00
_cell.angle_gamma   90.00
#
_symmetry.space_group_name_H-M   'P 1'
#
loop_
_entity.id
_entity.type
_entity.pdbx_description
1 polymer ?
#
loop_
_entity_poly.entity_id
_entity_poly.type
_entity_poly.pdbx_seq_one_letter_code
_entity_poly.pdbx_strand_id
1 'polypeptide(L)'
;MHHGELNIVPHGLSKGYPEYIDFNVLPSRIIKFEKDLIKIINGNISSYYWDIASSIYKEVGYNKAKAPMMLMNRFEVFQVGNYPLDPMDFIYEVLVPEVTLRLIQEDRNNSITLEDAKEILNDSIEFGVYMHSNEID
;
A
#
# COMPACT_ATOMS: atom_id res chain seq x y z
N MET A 1 -8.30 -7.65 29.09
CA MET A 1 -9.24 -7.26 28.02
C MET A 1 -9.29 -5.74 28.02
N HIS A 2 -8.42 -5.14 27.22
CA HIS A 2 -8.24 -3.69 27.16
C HIS A 2 -9.25 -3.09 26.16
N HIS A 3 -9.67 -1.85 26.41
CA HIS A 3 -10.69 -1.06 25.68
C HIS A 3 -10.73 -1.22 24.14
N GLY A 4 -9.60 -1.55 23.50
CA GLY A 4 -9.53 -1.76 22.05
C GLY A 4 -10.28 -3.00 21.53
N GLU A 5 -10.19 -4.16 22.20
CA GLU A 5 -10.88 -5.39 21.76
C GLU A 5 -12.42 -5.25 21.81
N LEU A 6 -12.93 -4.44 22.75
CA LEU A 6 -14.37 -4.29 22.99
C LEU A 6 -15.04 -3.24 22.09
N ASN A 7 -14.28 -2.30 21.53
CA ASN A 7 -14.83 -1.18 20.75
C ASN A 7 -14.28 -1.11 19.33
N ILE A 8 -12.98 -1.34 19.12
CA ILE A 8 -12.31 -1.12 17.83
C ILE A 8 -12.59 -2.27 16.88
N VAL A 9 -12.48 -3.52 17.35
CA VAL A 9 -12.74 -4.72 16.53
C VAL A 9 -14.21 -4.74 16.06
N PRO A 10 -15.23 -4.62 16.93
CA PRO A 10 -16.63 -4.58 16.48
C PRO A 10 -16.93 -3.43 15.50
N HIS A 11 -16.32 -2.26 15.73
CA HIS A 11 -16.48 -1.10 14.85
C HIS A 11 -15.89 -1.35 13.46
N GLY A 12 -14.67 -1.90 13.37
CA GLY A 12 -14.04 -2.25 12.09
C GLY A 12 -14.83 -3.31 11.32
N LEU A 13 -15.35 -4.33 12.02
CA LEU A 13 -16.24 -5.32 11.42
C LEU A 13 -17.54 -4.69 10.89
N SER A 14 -18.12 -3.73 11.62
CA SER A 14 -19.31 -3.00 11.14
C SER A 14 -19.05 -2.15 9.89
N LYS A 15 -17.82 -1.67 9.73
CA LYS A 15 -17.32 -0.99 8.52
C LYS A 15 -16.98 -1.99 7.40
N GLY A 16 -17.00 -3.29 7.67
CA GLY A 16 -16.66 -4.35 6.72
C GLY A 16 -15.16 -4.51 6.48
N TYR A 17 -14.33 -4.26 7.49
CA TYR A 17 -12.90 -4.61 7.43
C TYR A 17 -12.72 -6.11 7.56
N PRO A 18 -11.79 -6.71 6.81
CA PRO A 18 -11.65 -8.16 6.77
C PRO A 18 -11.06 -8.68 8.08
N GLU A 19 -11.69 -9.71 8.63
CA GLU A 19 -11.15 -10.48 9.76
C GLU A 19 -10.03 -11.43 9.33
N TYR A 20 -10.05 -11.86 8.06
CA TYR A 20 -9.12 -12.82 7.49
C TYR A 20 -8.75 -12.43 6.05
N ILE A 21 -7.48 -12.61 5.69
CA ILE A 21 -6.96 -12.38 4.34
C ILE A 21 -6.53 -13.73 3.74
N ASP A 22 -7.15 -14.13 2.63
CA ASP A 22 -6.71 -15.30 1.88
C ASP A 22 -5.52 -14.94 0.98
N PHE A 23 -4.31 -15.23 1.46
CA PHE A 23 -3.07 -14.99 0.72
C PHE A 23 -2.90 -15.90 -0.52
N ASN A 24 -3.64 -17.01 -0.62
CA ASN A 24 -3.53 -17.91 -1.78
C ASN A 24 -4.12 -17.29 -3.05
N VAL A 25 -5.19 -16.50 -2.91
CA VAL A 25 -5.83 -15.83 -4.05
C VAL A 25 -5.20 -14.48 -4.39
N LEU A 26 -4.44 -13.90 -3.46
CA LEU A 26 -3.85 -12.57 -3.59
C LEU A 26 -3.02 -12.40 -4.87
N PRO A 27 -2.12 -13.33 -5.27
CA PRO A 27 -1.37 -13.19 -6.53
C PRO A 27 -2.27 -13.02 -7.76
N SER A 28 -3.33 -13.83 -7.84
CA SER A 28 -4.29 -13.77 -8.96
C SER A 28 -5.06 -12.45 -9.00
N ARG A 29 -5.32 -11.83 -7.85
CA ARG A 29 -5.94 -10.51 -7.75
C ARG A 29 -4.99 -9.42 -8.22
N ILE A 30 -3.74 -9.45 -7.76
CA ILE A 30 -2.70 -8.47 -8.14
C ILE A 30 -2.49 -8.44 -9.66
N ILE A 31 -2.42 -9.61 -10.30
CA ILE A 31 -2.22 -9.72 -11.76
C ILE A 31 -3.32 -8.99 -12.55
N LYS A 32 -4.56 -8.89 -12.04
CA LYS A 32 -5.64 -8.15 -12.73
C LYS A 32 -5.30 -6.67 -12.93
N PHE A 33 -4.47 -6.09 -12.07
CA PHE A 33 -4.10 -4.68 -12.11
C PHE A 33 -2.85 -4.40 -12.95
N GLU A 34 -2.19 -5.42 -13.49
CA GLU A 34 -0.94 -5.30 -14.26
C GLU A 34 -0.98 -4.18 -15.30
N LYS A 35 -2.05 -4.12 -16.10
CA LYS A 35 -2.22 -3.11 -17.16
C LYS A 35 -2.22 -1.68 -16.62
N ASP A 36 -2.81 -1.45 -15.46
CA ASP A 36 -2.87 -0.12 -14.85
C ASP A 36 -1.57 0.22 -14.13
N LEU A 37 -0.91 -0.75 -13.50
CA LEU A 37 0.41 -0.56 -12.91
C LEU A 37 1.46 -0.22 -13.98
N ILE A 38 1.42 -0.87 -15.15
CA ILE A 38 2.30 -0.53 -16.29
C ILE A 38 2.07 0.91 -16.76
N LYS A 39 0.82 1.41 -16.76
CA LYS A 39 0.55 2.80 -17.09
C LYS A 39 1.13 3.76 -16.04
N ILE A 40 1.12 3.41 -14.76
CA ILE A 40 1.78 4.20 -13.70
C ILE A 40 3.29 4.22 -13.93
N ILE A 41 3.89 3.04 -14.14
CA ILE A 41 5.32 2.90 -14.43
C ILE A 41 5.69 3.81 -15.59
N ASN A 42 4.97 3.74 -16.71
CA ASN A 42 5.25 4.55 -17.90
C ASN A 42 4.88 6.05 -17.76
N GLY A 43 4.33 6.48 -16.62
CA GLY A 43 3.87 7.86 -16.41
C GLY A 43 2.65 8.26 -17.27
N ASN A 44 1.87 7.28 -17.75
CA ASN A 44 0.67 7.53 -18.56
C ASN A 44 -0.55 7.92 -17.71
N ILE A 45 -0.57 7.53 -16.44
CA ILE A 45 -1.60 7.93 -15.48
C ILE A 45 -0.94 8.45 -14.20
N SER A 46 -1.57 9.43 -13.56
CA SER A 46 -1.13 9.95 -12.27
C SER A 46 -1.37 8.92 -11.16
N SER A 47 -0.48 8.90 -10.19
CA SER A 47 -0.56 8.06 -9.01
C SER A 47 -0.27 8.95 -7.81
N TYR A 48 -1.11 8.89 -6.77
CA TYR A 48 -0.93 9.69 -5.58
C TYR A 48 0.43 9.42 -4.92
N TYR A 49 0.78 8.13 -4.81
CA TYR A 49 2.04 7.71 -4.22
C TYR A 49 3.24 8.06 -5.11
N TRP A 50 3.10 7.99 -6.43
CA TRP A 50 4.15 8.45 -7.35
C TRP A 50 4.36 9.96 -7.26
N ASP A 51 3.28 10.75 -7.24
CA ASP A 51 3.36 12.21 -7.19
C ASP A 51 4.03 12.66 -5.89
N ILE A 52 3.66 12.05 -4.76
CA ILE A 52 4.32 12.29 -3.47
C ILE A 52 5.78 11.88 -3.51
N ALA A 53 6.09 10.64 -3.89
CA ALA A 53 7.47 10.17 -3.96
C ALA A 53 8.29 11.11 -4.85
N SER A 54 7.85 11.37 -6.08
CA SER A 54 8.53 12.27 -7.02
C SER A 54 8.74 13.68 -6.46
N SER A 55 7.77 14.23 -5.72
CA SER A 55 7.91 15.55 -5.10
C SER A 55 8.99 15.57 -4.02
N ILE A 56 9.00 14.58 -3.13
CA ILE A 56 10.00 14.43 -2.06
C ILE A 56 11.39 14.30 -2.69
N TYR A 57 11.55 13.43 -3.69
CA TYR A 57 12.83 13.23 -4.38
C TYR A 57 13.34 14.48 -5.08
N LYS A 58 12.46 15.29 -5.67
CA LYS A 58 12.82 16.57 -6.29
C LYS A 58 13.26 17.61 -5.25
N GLU A 59 12.63 17.62 -4.08
CA GLU A 59 12.89 18.61 -3.03
C GLU A 59 14.19 18.32 -2.26
N VAL A 60 14.38 17.09 -1.77
CA VAL A 60 15.50 16.76 -0.87
C VAL A 60 16.67 16.06 -1.56
N GLY A 61 16.44 15.50 -2.75
CA GLY A 61 17.39 14.66 -3.47
C GLY A 61 17.46 13.22 -2.94
N TYR A 62 17.73 12.27 -3.83
CA TYR A 62 17.70 10.82 -3.58
C TYR A 62 18.38 10.37 -2.28
N ASN A 63 19.62 10.80 -2.05
CA ASN A 63 20.38 10.35 -0.88
C ASN A 63 19.87 10.90 0.46
N LYS A 64 19.11 12.00 0.46
CA LYS A 64 18.52 12.57 1.69
C LYS A 64 17.12 12.03 1.96
N ALA A 65 16.39 11.64 0.91
CA ALA A 65 15.11 10.94 1.04
C ALA A 65 15.27 9.52 1.62
N LYS A 66 16.43 8.89 1.41
CA LYS A 66 16.72 7.49 1.81
C LYS A 66 17.02 7.25 3.30
N ALA A 67 16.92 8.26 4.18
CA ALA A 67 17.09 8.12 5.63
C ALA A 67 15.92 8.81 6.36
N PRO A 68 15.37 8.32 7.50
CA PRO A 68 15.32 6.99 8.08
C PRO A 68 13.92 6.34 7.85
N MET A 69 13.64 5.86 6.63
CA MET A 69 12.75 4.70 6.45
C MET A 69 13.62 3.44 6.49
N MET A 70 14.09 3.09 7.69
CA MET A 70 15.08 2.02 7.90
C MET A 70 14.44 0.61 7.80
N LEU A 71 15.16 -0.30 7.12
CA LEU A 71 15.13 -1.77 7.25
C LEU A 71 14.08 -2.58 6.47
N MET A 72 14.28 -2.74 5.16
CA MET A 72 14.20 -4.09 4.59
C MET A 72 15.25 -4.27 3.48
N ASN A 73 15.94 -5.39 3.57
CA ASN A 73 17.32 -5.59 3.18
C ASN A 73 17.42 -6.32 1.82
N ARG A 74 18.39 -5.91 0.99
CA ARG A 74 18.95 -6.59 -0.21
C ARG A 74 18.05 -6.69 -1.45
N PHE A 75 18.42 -6.01 -2.52
CA PHE A 75 19.30 -6.55 -3.58
C PHE A 75 19.83 -5.39 -4.43
N GLU A 76 21.15 -5.37 -4.64
CA GLU A 76 21.76 -4.48 -5.63
C GLU A 76 21.40 -4.96 -7.05
N VAL A 77 21.35 -3.98 -7.95
CA VAL A 77 21.30 -4.11 -9.41
C VAL A 77 19.91 -4.37 -9.99
N PHE A 78 19.18 -3.30 -10.25
CA PHE A 78 18.61 -3.03 -11.58
C PHE A 78 18.58 -1.52 -11.78
N GLN A 79 19.44 -0.97 -12.65
CA GLN A 79 19.24 0.38 -13.16
C GLN A 79 18.36 0.26 -14.40
N VAL A 80 17.05 0.45 -14.23
CA VAL A 80 16.15 0.69 -15.36
C VAL A 80 15.91 2.19 -15.43
N GLY A 81 16.29 2.75 -16.56
CA GLY A 81 16.62 4.15 -16.74
C GLY A 81 15.50 5.15 -16.47
N ASN A 82 15.93 6.39 -16.21
CA ASN A 82 15.16 7.64 -16.21
C ASN A 82 14.04 7.82 -15.18
N TYR A 83 14.00 7.00 -14.13
CA TYR A 83 13.16 7.30 -12.94
C TYR A 83 14.05 7.82 -11.79
N PRO A 84 13.66 8.89 -11.07
CA PRO A 84 14.37 9.37 -9.89
C PRO A 84 14.47 8.35 -8.74
N LEU A 85 13.75 7.22 -8.85
CA LEU A 85 13.72 6.11 -7.90
C LEU A 85 14.50 4.90 -8.43
N ASP A 86 15.19 4.19 -7.54
CA ASP A 86 15.60 2.82 -7.88
C ASP A 86 14.36 1.93 -8.01
N PRO A 87 14.42 0.81 -8.76
CA PRO A 87 13.24 -0.01 -9.01
C PRO A 87 12.62 -0.59 -7.74
N MET A 88 13.41 -0.85 -6.69
CA MET A 88 12.89 -1.42 -5.44
C MET A 88 12.13 -0.38 -4.64
N ASP A 89 12.67 0.83 -4.52
CA ASP A 89 12.04 1.98 -3.92
C ASP A 89 10.75 2.31 -4.68
N PHE A 90 10.75 2.25 -6.02
CA PHE A 90 9.53 2.43 -6.82
C PHE A 90 8.48 1.34 -6.53
N ILE A 91 8.90 0.08 -6.40
CA ILE A 91 7.97 -1.00 -6.05
C ILE A 91 7.35 -0.73 -4.67
N TYR A 92 8.17 -0.45 -3.65
CA TYR A 92 7.68 -0.33 -2.28
C TYR A 92 6.94 0.98 -2.00
N GLU A 93 7.41 2.11 -2.52
CA GLU A 93 6.82 3.42 -2.26
C GLU A 93 5.63 3.72 -3.16
N VAL A 94 5.54 3.09 -4.34
CA VAL A 94 4.51 3.39 -5.34
C VAL A 94 3.65 2.17 -5.62
N LEU A 95 4.22 1.10 -6.17
CA LEU A 95 3.41 0.00 -6.71
C LEU A 95 2.68 -0.79 -5.64
N VAL A 96 3.34 -1.13 -4.53
CA VAL A 96 2.72 -1.82 -3.40
C VAL A 96 1.52 -1.05 -2.86
N PRO A 97 1.64 0.23 -2.46
CA PRO A 97 0.48 0.95 -1.95
C PRO A 97 -0.60 1.21 -3.02
N GLU A 98 -0.24 1.42 -4.29
CA GLU A 98 -1.22 1.54 -5.40
C GLU A 98 -2.03 0.25 -5.63
N VAL A 99 -1.38 -0.91 -5.48
CA VAL A 99 -2.05 -2.22 -5.51
C VAL A 99 -2.96 -2.38 -4.30
N THR A 100 -2.51 -2.00 -3.11
CA THR A 100 -3.33 -2.04 -1.89
C THR A 100 -4.62 -1.25 -2.05
N LEU A 101 -4.56 -0.02 -2.59
CA LEU A 101 -5.77 0.78 -2.83
C LEU A 101 -6.73 0.08 -3.82
N ARG A 102 -6.20 -0.54 -4.87
CA ARG A 102 -7.00 -1.28 -5.87
C ARG A 102 -7.62 -2.55 -5.31
N LEU A 103 -6.93 -3.26 -4.41
CA LEU A 103 -7.48 -4.41 -3.72
C LEU A 103 -8.65 -4.01 -2.81
N ILE A 104 -8.48 -2.94 -2.03
CA ILE A 104 -9.56 -2.39 -1.19
C ILE A 104 -10.74 -1.95 -2.05
N GLN A 105 -10.48 -1.27 -3.17
CA GLN A 105 -11.53 -0.87 -4.11
C GLN A 105 -12.25 -2.09 -4.70
N GLU A 106 -11.52 -3.14 -5.09
CA GLU A 106 -12.10 -4.40 -5.57
C GLU A 106 -12.97 -5.07 -4.50
N ASP A 107 -12.53 -5.10 -3.23
CA ASP A 107 -13.29 -5.64 -2.09
C ASP A 107 -14.60 -4.86 -1.82
N ARG A 108 -14.66 -3.60 -2.26
CA ARG A 108 -15.86 -2.76 -2.23
C ARG A 108 -16.62 -2.78 -3.56
N ASN A 109 -16.45 -3.83 -4.36
CA ASN A 109 -17.10 -4.02 -5.66
C ASN A 109 -16.88 -2.85 -6.64
N ASN A 110 -15.73 -2.17 -6.53
CA ASN A 110 -15.39 -0.97 -7.30
C ASN A 110 -16.40 0.18 -7.18
N SER A 111 -17.15 0.24 -6.08
CA SER A 111 -18.16 1.27 -5.82
C SER A 111 -17.59 2.56 -5.20
N ILE A 112 -16.33 2.51 -4.76
CA ILE A 112 -15.62 3.62 -4.11
C ILE A 112 -14.47 4.12 -4.98
N THR A 113 -13.97 5.32 -4.70
CA THR A 113 -12.78 5.86 -5.35
C THR A 113 -11.49 5.36 -4.70
N LEU A 114 -10.34 5.61 -5.35
CA LEU A 114 -9.03 5.32 -4.74
C LEU A 114 -8.73 6.20 -3.51
N GLU A 115 -9.33 7.40 -3.44
CA GLU A 115 -9.21 8.27 -2.27
C GLU A 115 -9.96 7.68 -1.08
N ASP A 116 -11.20 7.23 -1.29
CA ASP A 116 -11.98 6.52 -0.26
C ASP A 116 -11.25 5.24 0.20
N ALA A 117 -10.63 4.51 -0.74
CA ALA A 117 -9.84 3.32 -0.41
C ALA A 117 -8.62 3.65 0.47
N LYS A 118 -8.01 4.82 0.28
CA LYS A 118 -6.90 5.32 1.10
C LYS A 118 -7.37 5.72 2.49
N GLU A 119 -8.53 6.35 2.61
CA GLU A 119 -9.15 6.62 3.91
C GLU A 119 -9.43 5.32 4.67
N ILE A 120 -9.98 4.31 3.99
CA ILE A 120 -10.19 2.97 4.55
C ILE A 120 -8.87 2.35 5.00
N LEU A 121 -7.82 2.40 4.16
CA LEU A 121 -6.50 1.87 4.51
C LEU A 121 -6.00 2.48 5.82
N ASN A 122 -6.03 3.80 5.94
CA ASN A 122 -5.55 4.51 7.13
C ASN A 122 -6.40 4.23 8.38
N ASP A 123 -7.73 4.21 8.24
CA ASP A 123 -8.65 3.93 9.36
C ASP A 123 -8.55 2.46 9.84
N SER A 124 -8.23 1.53 8.93
CA SER A 124 -8.11 0.10 9.24
C SER A 124 -6.82 -0.30 9.95
N ILE A 125 -5.81 0.60 10.06
CA ILE A 125 -4.52 0.29 10.71
C ILE A 125 -4.74 -0.12 12.18
N GLU A 126 -5.50 0.68 12.92
CA GLU A 126 -5.75 0.42 14.33
C GLU A 126 -6.55 -0.87 14.50
N PHE A 127 -7.55 -1.11 13.65
CA PHE A 127 -8.30 -2.36 13.62
C PHE A 127 -7.39 -3.59 13.45
N GLY A 128 -6.50 -3.57 12.46
CA GLY A 128 -5.59 -4.69 12.20
C GLY A 128 -4.67 -5.01 13.37
N VAL A 129 -4.18 -3.98 14.08
CA VAL A 129 -3.33 -4.15 15.27
C VAL A 129 -4.07 -4.91 16.37
N TYR A 130 -5.33 -4.56 16.66
CA TYR A 130 -6.11 -5.23 17.70
C TYR A 130 -6.67 -6.59 17.26
N MET A 131 -6.99 -6.75 15.97
CA MET A 131 -7.55 -8.01 15.44
C MET A 131 -6.50 -9.13 15.45
N HIS A 132 -5.25 -8.81 15.11
CA HIS A 132 -4.17 -9.80 14.98
C HIS A 132 -3.11 -9.69 16.10
N SER A 133 -3.40 -8.99 17.21
CA SER A 133 -2.45 -8.81 18.32
C SER A 133 -2.00 -10.12 18.98
N ASN A 134 -2.81 -11.18 18.88
CA ASN A 134 -2.58 -12.48 19.52
C ASN A 134 -1.94 -13.53 18.58
N GLU A 135 -1.61 -13.17 17.33
CA GLU A 135 -0.96 -14.07 16.36
C GLU A 135 0.59 -14.00 16.42
N ILE A 136 1.15 -13.26 17.40
CA ILE A 136 2.60 -13.07 17.60
C ILE A 136 3.12 -13.83 18.85
N ASP A 137 2.46 -14.92 19.25
CA ASP A 137 2.95 -15.86 20.29
C ASP A 137 3.46 -17.19 19.69
#